data_AF-A0A6S6UFU0-F1
#
_entry.id   AF-A0A6S6UFU0-F1
#
_cell.length_a   1.000
_cell.length_b   1.000
_cell.length_c   1.000
_cell.angle_alpha   90.00
_cell.angle_beta   90.00
_cell.angle_gamma   90.00
#
_symmetry.space_group_name_H-M   'P 1'
#
loop_
_entity.id
_entity.type
_entity.pdbx_description
1 polymer ?
#
loop_
_entity_poly.entity_id
_entity_poly.type
_entity_poly.pdbx_seq_one_letter_code
_entity_poly.pdbx_strand_id
1 'polypeptide(L)' 'MRLASAIHGYSKGKISQEKAALIAEMGRVDFLGALAKEGVEVFSVDMNQLKQELENG' A
#
# COMPACT_ATOMS: atom_id res chain seq x y z
N MET A 1 -5.91 17.50 -1.68
CA MET A 1 -6.97 16.60 -1.19
C MET A 1 -6.92 15.20 -1.81
N ARG A 2 -6.70 15.06 -3.12
CA ARG A 2 -6.66 13.75 -3.81
C ARG A 2 -5.71 12.71 -3.19
N LEU A 3 -4.47 13.10 -2.88
CA LEU A 3 -3.48 12.19 -2.27
C LEU A 3 -3.93 11.66 -0.90
N ALA A 4 -4.34 12.54 0.02
CA ALA A 4 -4.79 12.13 1.35
C ALA A 4 -6.02 11.20 1.30
N SER A 5 -6.99 11.49 0.41
CA SER A 5 -8.15 10.61 0.22
C SER A 5 -7.78 9.27 -0.41
N ALA A 6 -6.85 9.25 -1.35
CA ALA A 6 -6.33 8.02 -1.97
C ALA A 6 -5.60 7.15 -0.93
N ILE A 7 -4.72 7.74 -0.13
CA ILE A 7 -4.00 7.07 0.96
C ILE A 7 -4.98 6.51 1.99
N HIS A 8 -5.99 7.29 2.40
CA HIS A 8 -6.99 6.83 3.35
C HIS A 8 -7.86 5.68 2.81
N GLY A 9 -8.24 5.74 1.53
CA GLY A 9 -8.99 4.66 0.89
C GLY A 9 -8.18 3.37 0.80
N TYR A 10 -6.90 3.48 0.41
CA TYR A 10 -5.99 2.36 0.31
C TYR A 10 -5.68 1.74 1.68
N SER A 11 -5.34 2.55 2.70
CA SER A 11 -4.99 2.05 4.04
C SER A 11 -6.14 1.37 4.76
N LYS A 12 -7.39 1.67 4.37
CA LYS A 12 -8.59 0.97 4.86
C LYS A 12 -9.01 -0.22 4.00
N GLY A 13 -8.22 -0.59 2.97
CA GLY A 13 -8.54 -1.67 2.04
C GLY A 13 -9.77 -1.42 1.17
N LYS A 14 -10.27 -0.17 1.10
CA LYS A 14 -11.50 0.17 0.37
C LYS A 14 -11.27 0.24 -1.14
N ILE A 15 -10.05 0.50 -1.56
CA ILE A 15 -9.62 0.56 -2.96
C ILE A 15 -8.24 -0.08 -3.12
N SER A 16 -7.97 -0.65 -4.30
CA SER A 16 -6.64 -1.16 -4.63
C SER A 16 -5.61 -0.02 -4.73
N GLN A 17 -4.34 -0.36 -4.57
CA GLN A 17 -3.22 0.58 -4.72
C GLN A 17 -3.23 1.27 -6.10
N GLU A 18 -3.54 0.53 -7.16
CA GLU A 18 -3.60 1.07 -8.53
C GLU A 18 -4.72 2.10 -8.70
N LYS A 19 -5.91 1.80 -8.16
CA LYS A 19 -7.02 2.75 -8.15
C LYS A 19 -6.68 3.99 -7.32
N ALA A 20 -5.99 3.81 -6.20
CA ALA A 20 -5.54 4.91 -5.37
C ALA A 20 -4.49 5.80 -6.07
N ALA A 21 -3.53 5.20 -6.77
CA ALA A 21 -2.55 5.92 -7.59
C ALA A 21 -3.23 6.72 -8.72
N LEU A 22 -4.21 6.14 -9.39
CA LEU A 22 -5.02 6.85 -10.40
C LEU A 22 -5.79 8.03 -9.80
N ILE A 23 -6.44 7.86 -8.65
CA ILE A 23 -7.15 8.94 -7.93
C ILE A 23 -6.19 10.05 -7.50
N ALA A 24 -4.95 9.68 -7.13
CA ALA A 24 -3.90 10.62 -6.78
C ALA A 24 -3.25 11.29 -8.00
N GLU A 25 -3.59 10.87 -9.23
CA GLU A 25 -2.94 11.30 -10.47
C GLU A 25 -1.43 11.00 -10.48
N MET A 26 -1.05 9.83 -9.96
CA MET A 26 0.34 9.40 -9.78
C MET A 26 0.60 8.06 -10.47
N GLY A 27 1.84 7.84 -10.86
CA GLY A 27 2.32 6.50 -11.17
C GLY A 27 2.33 5.61 -9.92
N ARG A 28 2.26 4.29 -10.12
CA ARG A 28 2.29 3.31 -9.01
C ARG A 28 3.53 3.48 -8.10
N VAL A 29 4.70 3.76 -8.69
CA VAL A 29 5.97 3.94 -7.95
C VAL A 29 5.94 5.21 -7.10
N ASP A 30 5.49 6.32 -7.66
CA ASP A 30 5.39 7.58 -6.93
C ASP A 30 4.38 7.47 -5.78
N PHE A 31 3.29 6.74 -6.00
CA PHE A 31 2.29 6.51 -4.97
C PHE A 31 2.83 5.65 -3.81
N LEU A 32 3.65 4.62 -4.10
CA LEU A 32 4.38 3.88 -3.06
C LEU A 32 5.31 4.79 -2.24
N GLY A 33 6.02 5.70 -2.91
CA GLY A 33 6.86 6.69 -2.24
C GLY A 33 6.06 7.62 -1.32
N ALA A 34 4.85 8.00 -1.72
CA ALA A 34 3.96 8.79 -0.87
C ALA A 34 3.46 8.00 0.36
N LEU A 35 3.10 6.73 0.19
CA LEU A 35 2.70 5.86 1.31
C LEU A 35 3.83 5.68 2.32
N ALA A 36 5.06 5.48 1.85
CA ALA A 36 6.25 5.38 2.71
C ALA A 36 6.50 6.67 3.51
N LYS A 37 6.37 7.84 2.88
CA LYS A 37 6.51 9.15 3.56
C LYS A 37 5.47 9.35 4.66
N GLU A 38 4.26 8.85 4.46
CA GLU A 38 3.16 8.91 5.44
C GLU A 38 3.19 7.77 6.47
N GLY A 39 4.19 6.88 6.41
CA GLY A 39 4.31 5.73 7.32
C GLY A 39 3.18 4.71 7.17
N VAL A 40 2.51 4.67 6.01
CA VAL A 40 1.43 3.72 5.75
C VAL A 40 2.03 2.40 5.30
N GLU A 41 1.76 1.35 6.07
CA GLU A 41 2.18 -0.01 5.75
C GLU A 41 1.58 -0.46 4.40
N VAL A 42 2.45 -0.69 3.43
CA VAL A 42 2.12 -1.08 2.04
C VAL A 42 2.13 -2.59 1.84
N PHE A 43 2.77 -3.32 2.75
CA PHE A 43 2.89 -4.75 2.74
C PHE A 43 2.55 -5.25 4.13
N SER A 44 1.31 -5.71 4.33
CA SER A 44 0.98 -6.52 5.50
C SER A 44 1.69 -7.86 5.31
N VAL A 45 2.82 -8.04 5.96
CA VAL A 45 3.42 -9.37 6.09
C VAL A 45 2.59 -10.13 7.12
N ASP A 46 1.86 -11.16 6.70
CA ASP A 46 1.37 -12.15 7.65
C ASP A 46 2.58 -12.91 8.17
N MET A 47 2.92 -12.67 9.43
CA MET A 47 4.08 -13.30 10.07
C MET A 47 3.99 -14.83 10.09
N ASN A 48 2.77 -15.41 10.05
CA ASN A 48 2.60 -16.85 9.93
C ASN A 48 2.95 -17.33 8.52
N GLN A 49 2.55 -16.58 7.49
CA GLN A 49 2.90 -16.88 6.11
C GLN A 49 4.42 -16.73 5.89
N LEU A 50 5.02 -15.63 6.37
CA LEU A 50 6.47 -15.43 6.30
C LEU A 50 7.22 -16.58 6.99
N LYS A 51 6.74 -17.03 8.16
CA LYS A 51 7.33 -18.17 8.86
C LYS A 51 7.26 -19.45 8.03
N GLN A 52 6.13 -19.75 7.40
CA GLN A 52 6.01 -20.89 6.50
C GLN A 52 6.94 -20.78 5.29
N GLU A 53 7.09 -19.60 4.69
CA GLU A 53 8.01 -19.39 3.57
C GLU A 53 9.48 -19.59 3.99
N LEU A 54 9.88 -19.12 5.17
CA LEU A 54 11.22 -19.33 5.72
C LEU A 54 11.51 -20.78 6.11
N GLU A 55 10.49 -21.54 6.52
CA GLU A 55 10.63 -22.97 6.86
C GLU A 55 10.67 -23.88 5.61
N ASN A 56 10.15 -23.41 4.47
CA ASN A 56 10.02 -24.17 3.23
C ASN A 56 11.00 -23.74 2.11
N GLY A 57 11.79 -22.69 2.31
CA GLY A 57 12.80 -22.18 1.37
C GLY A 57 14.23 -22.56 1.75
#